data_AF-A0A0G4I1D0-F1
#
_entry.id   AF-A0A0G4I1D0-F1
#
_cell.length_a   1.000
_cell.length_b   1.000
_cell.length_c   1.000
_cell.angle_alpha   90.00
_cell.angle_beta   90.00
_cell.angle_gamma   90.00
#
_symmetry.space_group_name_H-M   'P 1'
#
loop_
_entity.id
_entity.type
_entity.pdbx_description
1 polymer ?
#
loop_
_entity_poly.entity_id
_entity_poly.type
_entity_poly.pdbx_seq_one_letter_code
_entity_poly.pdbx_strand_id
1 'polypeptide(L)'
;MVKTRRASRFTSLETRSRGQKVKKSDRKPSPSAPSSRKSPRLMSLQRNEKNNGVARRNPEKKLTKKKTQEKVKEPSTKKQPSPPTATRTFSDALLLLFAWRHSPFFSNVPVEVVDEVRVFLVPSATRSAKNSVAKPALLQEHLGKEIGRLKRDVVETVCRGPVSFNKYPGFLELQNALVLFINVGGAEYENKFEEGGRRISWWFPPSMHNSHPLVVRALGDPRLHLLLFCRPVNEPYVYMGRLRLLGASVPPVGSVRMDLELSDFKHSCLRESPGFQKIVCGEEM
;
A
#
# COMPACT_ATOMS: atom_id res chain seq x y z
N MET A 1 19.16 -55.29 4.12
CA MET A 1 20.52 -54.79 4.46
C MET A 1 21.19 -54.29 3.20
N VAL A 2 21.10 -53.00 2.92
CA VAL A 2 21.70 -52.37 1.73
C VAL A 2 22.69 -51.31 2.21
N LYS A 3 23.94 -51.46 1.79
CA LYS A 3 25.07 -50.58 2.08
C LYS A 3 24.93 -49.30 1.25
N THR A 4 24.93 -48.13 1.88
CA THR A 4 25.18 -46.85 1.21
C THR A 4 26.40 -46.20 1.85
N ARG A 5 27.51 -46.19 1.11
CA ARG A 5 28.75 -45.49 1.43
C ARG A 5 28.73 -44.09 0.81
N ARG A 6 29.22 -43.11 1.59
CA ARG A 6 30.16 -42.00 1.24
C ARG A 6 29.80 -41.09 0.05
N ALA A 7 30.19 -39.81 -0.02
CA ALA A 7 30.87 -38.88 0.88
C ALA A 7 30.77 -37.48 0.25
N SER A 8 30.93 -36.49 1.13
CA SER A 8 31.30 -35.09 0.94
C SER A 8 32.10 -34.72 -0.33
N ARG A 9 31.73 -33.60 -0.96
CA ARG A 9 32.68 -32.66 -1.56
C ARG A 9 32.30 -31.22 -1.20
N PHE A 10 32.99 -30.71 -0.18
CA PHE A 10 33.22 -29.28 0.03
C PHE A 10 34.33 -28.87 -0.94
N THR A 11 34.11 -27.82 -1.73
CA THR A 11 35.19 -27.12 -2.43
C THR A 11 35.15 -25.65 -2.02
N SER A 12 36.14 -25.31 -1.20
CA SER A 12 36.59 -23.96 -0.89
C SER A 12 37.05 -23.26 -2.16
N LEU A 13 36.61 -22.02 -2.38
CA LEU A 13 37.20 -21.11 -3.37
C LEU A 13 37.66 -19.87 -2.62
N GLU A 14 38.97 -19.87 -2.37
CA GLU A 14 39.72 -18.82 -1.73
C GLU A 14 40.44 -17.97 -2.79
N THR A 15 40.58 -16.69 -2.48
CA THR A 15 41.53 -15.71 -3.02
C THR A 15 41.34 -15.15 -4.44
N ARG A 16 41.17 -13.82 -4.51
CA ARG A 16 42.19 -12.91 -5.07
C ARG A 16 41.83 -11.45 -4.79
N SER A 17 42.51 -10.88 -3.79
CA SER A 17 42.67 -9.45 -3.61
C SER A 17 43.59 -8.91 -4.72
N ARG A 18 43.11 -7.93 -5.49
CA ARG A 18 43.95 -7.08 -6.33
C ARG A 18 43.84 -5.66 -5.82
N GLY A 19 44.90 -5.19 -5.19
CA GLY A 19 45.07 -3.80 -4.81
C GLY A 19 45.20 -2.92 -6.04
N GLN A 20 44.39 -1.86 -6.10
CA GLN A 20 44.63 -0.73 -6.99
C GLN A 20 45.34 0.37 -6.20
N LYS A 21 46.50 0.77 -6.73
CA LYS A 21 47.32 1.88 -6.25
C LYS A 21 46.57 3.20 -6.42
N VAL A 22 46.45 3.92 -5.32
CA VAL A 22 46.04 5.31 -5.22
C VAL A 22 47.10 6.20 -5.87
N LYS A 23 46.75 6.96 -6.91
CA LYS A 23 47.52 8.12 -7.35
C LYS A 23 47.09 9.33 -6.52
N LYS A 24 48.03 9.85 -5.70
CA LYS A 24 47.98 11.19 -5.12
C LYS A 24 48.11 12.21 -6.25
N SER A 25 47.17 13.15 -6.36
CA SER A 25 47.35 14.39 -7.10
C SER A 25 47.05 15.57 -6.19
N ASP A 26 47.91 16.56 -6.30
CA ASP A 26 48.15 17.63 -5.34
C ASP A 26 46.97 18.59 -5.12
N ARG A 27 46.86 19.01 -3.86
CA ARG A 27 46.04 20.13 -3.40
C ARG A 27 46.68 21.45 -3.84
N LYS A 28 45.89 22.36 -4.39
CA LYS A 28 46.10 23.81 -4.27
C LYS A 28 44.89 24.46 -3.59
N PRO A 29 45.09 25.49 -2.75
CA PRO A 29 44.08 25.99 -1.83
C PRO A 29 43.10 26.99 -2.46
N SER A 30 41.95 27.06 -1.80
CA SER A 30 40.79 27.95 -1.91
C SER A 30 41.08 29.45 -1.97
N PRO A 31 40.09 30.22 -2.47
CA PRO A 31 39.66 31.44 -1.80
C PRO A 31 38.16 31.43 -1.43
N SER A 32 37.94 31.75 -0.16
CA SER A 32 36.82 32.45 0.51
C SER A 32 35.49 32.72 -0.23
N ALA A 33 34.42 32.39 0.50
CA ALA A 33 33.01 32.70 0.29
C ALA A 33 32.66 34.19 0.16
N PRO A 34 31.43 34.48 -0.30
CA PRO A 34 30.56 35.30 0.54
C PRO A 34 29.16 34.70 0.75
N SER A 35 28.85 34.58 2.04
CA SER A 35 27.54 34.71 2.68
C SER A 35 26.46 35.45 1.88
N SER A 36 25.29 34.81 1.69
CA SER A 36 24.02 35.46 2.03
C SER A 36 22.90 34.45 2.28
N ARG A 37 22.39 34.49 3.52
CA ARG A 37 21.11 33.92 3.96
C ARG A 37 19.97 34.61 3.22
N LYS A 38 19.01 33.87 2.66
CA LYS A 38 17.59 34.26 2.66
C LYS A 38 16.71 33.02 2.82
N SER A 39 16.13 32.90 4.00
CA SER A 39 15.06 31.96 4.34
C SER A 39 13.78 32.31 3.56
N PRO A 40 13.04 31.34 3.01
CA PRO A 40 11.69 31.58 2.52
C PRO A 40 10.73 31.78 3.70
N ARG A 41 10.03 32.90 3.61
CA ARG A 41 9.04 33.48 4.53
C ARG A 41 7.77 32.61 4.54
N LEU A 42 7.26 32.29 5.73
CA LEU A 42 5.89 31.77 5.92
C LEU A 42 4.89 32.73 5.24
N MET A 43 4.15 32.25 4.26
CA MET A 43 2.96 32.92 3.74
C MET A 43 1.76 32.51 4.60
N SER A 44 1.25 33.48 5.34
CA SER A 44 -0.03 33.46 6.05
C SER A 44 -1.19 33.26 5.06
N LEU A 45 -1.97 32.20 5.24
CA LEU A 45 -3.28 32.05 4.62
C LEU A 45 -4.25 33.06 5.26
N GLN A 46 -4.51 34.16 4.54
CA GLN A 46 -5.63 35.05 4.84
C GLN A 46 -6.94 34.33 4.49
N ARG A 47 -7.81 34.23 5.49
CA ARG A 47 -9.24 33.97 5.34
C ARG A 47 -9.85 35.01 4.42
N ASN A 48 -10.56 34.56 3.39
CA ASN A 48 -11.58 35.37 2.73
C ASN A 48 -12.95 34.75 3.02
N GLU A 49 -13.61 35.31 4.04
CA GLU A 49 -15.06 35.29 4.17
C GLU A 49 -15.62 36.55 3.50
N LYS A 50 -16.58 36.38 2.59
CA LYS A 50 -17.72 37.28 2.28
C LYS A 50 -18.47 36.67 1.09
N ASN A 51 -19.54 35.91 1.32
CA ASN A 51 -20.93 36.30 1.58
C ASN A 51 -21.63 37.12 0.49
N ASN A 52 -22.85 36.63 0.22
CA ASN A 52 -24.06 37.26 -0.31
C ASN A 52 -24.23 37.37 -1.82
N GLY A 53 -25.29 36.71 -2.30
CA GLY A 53 -25.86 37.03 -3.60
C GLY A 53 -26.98 36.12 -4.08
N VAL A 54 -28.21 36.48 -3.71
CA VAL A 54 -29.42 36.39 -4.53
C VAL A 54 -30.25 35.09 -4.48
N ALA A 55 -31.43 35.29 -3.88
CA ALA A 55 -32.61 34.45 -3.90
C ALA A 55 -33.23 34.33 -5.30
N ARG A 56 -33.85 33.18 -5.60
CA ARG A 56 -35.07 33.11 -6.42
C ARG A 56 -35.95 31.94 -6.00
N ARG A 57 -37.23 32.28 -5.80
CA ARG A 57 -38.34 31.42 -5.38
C ARG A 57 -38.92 30.66 -6.59
N ASN A 58 -39.31 29.40 -6.34
CA ASN A 58 -40.54 28.67 -6.77
C ASN A 58 -40.96 28.61 -8.26
N PRO A 59 -41.94 27.75 -8.61
CA PRO A 59 -42.12 26.33 -8.28
C PRO A 59 -42.35 25.53 -9.60
N GLU A 60 -42.48 24.20 -9.55
CA GLU A 60 -43.60 23.50 -10.22
C GLU A 60 -43.48 21.96 -10.18
N LYS A 61 -44.66 21.40 -9.98
CA LYS A 61 -45.03 19.98 -9.89
C LYS A 61 -44.86 19.31 -11.26
N LYS A 62 -44.29 18.10 -11.30
CA LYS A 62 -44.80 17.05 -12.21
C LYS A 62 -44.80 15.68 -11.54
N LEU A 63 -46.00 15.35 -11.07
CA LEU A 63 -46.51 14.03 -10.73
C LEU A 63 -46.41 13.13 -11.98
N THR A 64 -45.59 12.08 -11.97
CA THR A 64 -45.60 11.06 -13.01
C THR A 64 -45.75 9.65 -12.41
N LYS A 65 -46.99 9.17 -12.57
CA LYS A 65 -47.46 7.80 -12.82
C LYS A 65 -46.60 6.63 -12.30
N LYS A 66 -47.17 5.97 -11.28
CA LYS A 66 -47.05 4.54 -10.98
C LYS A 66 -47.01 3.70 -12.26
N LYS A 67 -45.93 2.92 -12.44
CA LYS A 67 -45.90 1.75 -13.32
C LYS A 67 -45.80 0.51 -12.43
N THR A 68 -46.92 -0.17 -12.27
CA THR A 68 -47.03 -1.49 -11.64
C THR A 68 -46.21 -2.47 -12.49
N GLN A 69 -45.12 -3.01 -11.94
CA GLN A 69 -44.42 -4.15 -12.52
C GLN A 69 -44.93 -5.42 -11.83
N GLU A 70 -45.48 -6.32 -12.64
CA GLU A 70 -45.79 -7.69 -12.26
C GLU A 70 -44.51 -8.41 -11.81
N LYS A 71 -44.56 -8.91 -10.59
CA LYS A 71 -43.50 -9.69 -9.97
C LYS A 71 -43.65 -11.14 -10.41
N VAL A 72 -42.94 -11.51 -11.47
CA VAL A 72 -42.74 -12.92 -11.86
C VAL A 72 -41.98 -13.62 -10.73
N LYS A 73 -42.59 -14.70 -10.24
CA LYS A 73 -42.16 -15.47 -9.07
C LYS A 73 -41.21 -16.57 -9.56
N GLU A 74 -39.91 -16.29 -9.58
CA GLU A 74 -38.89 -17.31 -9.86
C GLU A 74 -38.77 -18.34 -8.71
N PRO A 75 -38.49 -19.61 -9.02
CA PRO A 75 -38.39 -20.68 -8.05
C PRO A 75 -37.16 -20.52 -7.16
N SER A 76 -37.41 -20.53 -5.86
CA SER A 76 -36.40 -20.46 -4.81
C SER A 76 -35.46 -21.67 -4.87
N THR A 77 -34.26 -21.49 -5.41
CA THR A 77 -33.13 -22.37 -5.14
C THR A 77 -32.73 -22.26 -3.67
N LYS A 78 -32.86 -23.36 -2.93
CA LYS A 78 -32.39 -23.52 -1.54
C LYS A 78 -30.91 -23.12 -1.45
N LYS A 79 -30.63 -21.93 -0.89
CA LYS A 79 -29.28 -21.54 -0.48
C LYS A 79 -28.80 -22.54 0.57
N GLN A 80 -27.72 -23.25 0.27
CA GLN A 80 -26.95 -23.98 1.28
C GLN A 80 -26.55 -22.99 2.38
N PRO A 81 -26.76 -23.34 3.67
CA PRO A 81 -26.31 -22.50 4.77
C PRO A 81 -24.78 -22.42 4.70
N SER A 82 -24.28 -21.18 4.61
CA SER A 82 -22.85 -20.89 4.75
C SER A 82 -22.35 -21.47 6.08
N PRO A 83 -21.14 -22.04 6.14
CA PRO A 83 -20.57 -22.54 7.37
C PRO A 83 -20.61 -21.44 8.45
N PRO A 84 -20.96 -21.77 9.70
CA PRO A 84 -21.02 -20.78 10.76
C PRO A 84 -19.65 -20.13 10.90
N THR A 85 -19.57 -18.85 10.56
CA THR A 85 -18.43 -18.00 10.92
C THR A 85 -18.29 -18.11 12.42
N ALA A 86 -17.23 -18.74 12.91
CA ALA A 86 -17.02 -18.99 14.34
C ALA A 86 -17.20 -17.68 15.11
N THR A 87 -18.36 -17.53 15.77
CA THR A 87 -18.65 -16.40 16.64
C THR A 87 -17.81 -16.59 17.88
N ARG A 88 -16.64 -15.95 17.91
CA ARG A 88 -15.76 -15.95 19.08
C ARG A 88 -16.56 -15.43 20.28
N THR A 89 -16.42 -16.12 21.40
CA THR A 89 -17.30 -15.91 22.55
C THR A 89 -16.73 -14.80 23.43
N PHE A 90 -17.60 -14.21 24.27
CA PHE A 90 -17.19 -13.27 25.32
C PHE A 90 -16.09 -13.87 26.24
N SER A 91 -16.06 -15.21 26.38
CA SER A 91 -15.05 -15.93 27.15
C SER A 91 -13.64 -15.80 26.56
N ASP A 92 -13.50 -15.72 25.23
CA ASP A 92 -12.19 -15.64 24.57
C ASP A 92 -11.51 -14.30 24.89
N ALA A 93 -12.28 -13.22 24.83
CA ALA A 93 -11.78 -11.88 25.15
C ALA A 93 -11.47 -11.70 26.64
N LEU A 94 -12.26 -12.31 27.53
CA LEU A 94 -11.94 -12.35 28.96
C LEU A 94 -10.67 -13.15 29.25
N LEU A 95 -10.45 -14.27 28.54
CA LEU A 95 -9.20 -15.03 28.66
C LEU A 95 -8.00 -14.19 28.23
N LEU A 96 -8.12 -13.44 27.13
CA LEU A 96 -7.08 -12.54 26.66
C LEU A 96 -6.84 -11.38 27.63
N LEU A 97 -7.89 -10.81 28.23
CA LEU A 97 -7.79 -9.78 29.26
C LEU A 97 -7.15 -10.30 30.56
N PHE A 98 -7.48 -11.53 30.94
CA PHE A 98 -6.89 -12.18 32.11
C PHE A 98 -5.40 -12.47 31.87
N ALA A 99 -5.06 -13.04 30.72
CA ALA A 99 -3.67 -13.23 30.30
C ALA A 99 -2.91 -11.89 30.21
N TRP A 100 -3.57 -10.83 29.73
CA TRP A 100 -3.02 -9.47 29.67
C TRP A 100 -2.76 -8.90 31.07
N ARG A 101 -3.69 -9.08 32.02
CA ARG A 101 -3.56 -8.59 33.40
C ARG A 101 -2.51 -9.35 34.21
N HIS A 102 -2.27 -10.62 33.89
CA HIS A 102 -1.33 -11.48 34.61
C HIS A 102 0.04 -11.62 33.94
N SER A 103 0.27 -10.96 32.80
CA SER A 103 1.60 -10.89 32.19
C SER A 103 2.45 -9.83 32.94
N PRO A 104 3.57 -10.20 33.57
CA PRO A 104 4.43 -9.25 34.29
C PRO A 104 5.13 -8.23 33.37
N PHE A 105 5.09 -8.46 32.04
CA PHE A 105 5.72 -7.60 31.05
C PHE A 105 4.74 -7.30 29.92
N PHE A 106 4.15 -6.11 29.95
CA PHE A 106 3.26 -5.59 28.90
C PHE A 106 3.90 -5.59 27.50
N SER A 107 5.23 -5.52 27.42
CA SER A 107 6.00 -5.57 26.17
C SER A 107 5.92 -6.92 25.44
N ASN A 108 5.54 -8.00 26.12
CA ASN A 108 5.53 -9.35 25.56
C ASN A 108 4.17 -9.77 25.00
N VAL A 109 3.14 -8.93 25.17
CA VAL A 109 1.81 -9.23 24.64
C VAL A 109 1.80 -8.90 23.15
N PRO A 110 1.50 -9.88 22.27
CA PRO A 110 1.43 -9.62 20.84
C PRO A 110 0.44 -8.49 20.54
N VAL A 111 0.80 -7.56 19.66
CA VAL A 111 -0.01 -6.38 19.34
C VAL A 111 -1.38 -6.77 18.76
N GLU A 112 -1.47 -7.94 18.14
CA GLU A 112 -2.69 -8.55 17.62
C GLU A 112 -3.70 -8.82 18.74
N VAL A 113 -3.22 -9.30 19.90
CA VAL A 113 -4.06 -9.56 21.08
C VAL A 113 -4.58 -8.25 21.65
N VAL A 114 -3.74 -7.23 21.71
CA VAL A 114 -4.13 -5.89 22.18
C VAL A 114 -5.21 -5.29 21.28
N ASP A 115 -5.05 -5.39 19.96
CA ASP A 115 -6.04 -4.91 19.01
C ASP A 115 -7.36 -5.71 19.11
N GLU A 116 -7.30 -7.03 19.31
CA GLU A 116 -8.49 -7.85 19.51
C GLU A 116 -9.27 -7.45 20.78
N VAL A 117 -8.57 -7.32 21.92
CA VAL A 117 -9.16 -6.87 23.18
C VAL A 117 -9.76 -5.46 23.03
N ARG A 118 -9.07 -4.57 22.31
CA ARG A 118 -9.53 -3.20 22.07
C ARG A 118 -10.81 -3.16 21.23
N VAL A 119 -10.86 -3.91 20.12
CA VAL A 119 -12.06 -4.00 19.27
C VAL A 119 -13.23 -4.61 20.04
N PHE A 120 -12.95 -5.58 20.91
CA PHE A 120 -13.97 -6.21 21.73
C PHE A 120 -14.55 -5.28 22.80
N LEU A 121 -13.69 -4.59 23.55
CA LEU A 121 -14.11 -3.69 24.64
C LEU A 121 -14.66 -2.36 24.14
N VAL A 122 -14.19 -1.89 23.00
CA VAL A 122 -14.61 -0.64 22.38
C VAL A 122 -15.14 -0.98 21.00
N PRO A 123 -16.46 -1.21 20.86
CA PRO A 123 -17.06 -1.58 19.57
C PRO A 123 -16.80 -0.57 18.43
N SER A 124 -16.42 0.66 18.78
CA SER A 124 -16.03 1.72 17.84
C SER A 124 -14.53 1.76 17.51
N ALA A 125 -13.70 0.96 18.18
CA ALA A 125 -12.27 0.89 17.89
C ALA A 125 -12.04 0.11 16.60
N THR A 126 -11.35 0.76 15.65
CA THR A 126 -10.89 0.12 14.41
C THR A 126 -9.50 -0.47 14.62
N ARG A 127 -9.24 -1.63 14.01
CA ARG A 127 -7.93 -2.27 14.06
C ARG A 127 -6.88 -1.38 13.41
N SER A 128 -5.64 -1.42 13.88
CA SER A 128 -4.55 -0.76 13.17
C SER A 128 -4.29 -1.48 11.85
N ALA A 129 -4.12 -0.74 10.77
CA ALA A 129 -3.74 -1.33 9.49
C ALA A 129 -2.41 -2.10 9.58
N LYS A 130 -1.46 -1.65 10.43
CA LYS A 130 -0.18 -2.36 10.64
C LYS A 130 -0.34 -3.80 11.16
N ASN A 131 -1.45 -4.06 11.86
CA ASN A 131 -1.78 -5.36 12.44
C ASN A 131 -2.77 -6.14 11.56
N SER A 132 -3.06 -5.62 10.36
CA SER A 132 -3.96 -6.25 9.42
C SER A 132 -3.18 -7.09 8.41
N VAL A 133 -3.82 -8.15 7.94
CA VAL A 133 -3.26 -9.10 6.96
C VAL A 133 -4.02 -8.93 5.64
N ALA A 134 -3.30 -8.59 4.58
CA ALA A 134 -3.86 -8.58 3.23
C ALA A 134 -4.16 -10.00 2.76
N LYS A 135 -5.21 -10.16 1.95
CA LYS A 135 -5.55 -11.42 1.29
C LYS A 135 -5.47 -11.25 -0.24
N PRO A 136 -4.26 -11.30 -0.85
CA PRO A 136 -4.08 -11.00 -2.28
C PRO A 136 -4.93 -11.86 -3.22
N ALA A 137 -5.17 -13.12 -2.85
CA ALA A 137 -6.00 -14.04 -3.64
C ALA A 137 -7.43 -13.51 -3.85
N LEU A 138 -7.97 -12.79 -2.88
CA LEU A 138 -9.31 -12.19 -2.98
C LEU A 138 -9.28 -10.90 -3.81
N LEU A 139 -8.18 -10.16 -3.76
CA LEU A 139 -8.01 -8.96 -4.59
C LEU A 139 -7.95 -9.28 -6.09
N GLN A 140 -7.74 -10.54 -6.47
CA GLN A 140 -7.73 -10.95 -7.87
C GLN A 140 -9.02 -10.59 -8.60
N GLU A 141 -10.17 -10.60 -7.91
CA GLU A 141 -11.46 -10.22 -8.50
C GLU A 141 -11.54 -8.73 -8.86
N HIS A 142 -10.64 -7.92 -8.29
CA HIS A 142 -10.54 -6.48 -8.50
C HIS A 142 -9.43 -6.09 -9.49
N LEU A 143 -8.71 -7.05 -10.07
CA LEU A 143 -7.59 -6.75 -10.96
C LEU A 143 -8.06 -5.91 -12.16
N GLY A 144 -7.43 -4.75 -12.36
CA GLY A 144 -7.77 -3.78 -13.40
C GLY A 144 -9.07 -3.00 -13.17
N LYS A 145 -9.76 -3.20 -12.04
CA LYS A 145 -11.02 -2.52 -11.68
C LYS A 145 -10.77 -1.34 -10.75
N GLU A 146 -11.66 -0.36 -10.84
CA GLU A 146 -11.76 0.73 -9.87
C GLU A 146 -12.27 0.22 -8.52
N ILE A 147 -11.65 0.67 -7.44
CA ILE A 147 -12.03 0.35 -6.06
C ILE A 147 -12.77 1.51 -5.39
N GLY A 148 -12.24 2.72 -5.54
CA GLY A 148 -12.78 3.90 -4.89
C GLY A 148 -11.87 5.11 -4.99
N ARG A 149 -12.41 6.30 -4.74
CA ARG A 149 -11.68 7.58 -4.86
C ARG A 149 -10.79 7.86 -3.67
N LEU A 150 -11.10 7.26 -2.52
CA LEU A 150 -10.36 7.50 -1.29
C LEU A 150 -9.42 6.32 -1.04
N LYS A 151 -8.26 6.60 -0.44
CA LYS A 151 -7.38 5.54 0.08
C LYS A 151 -8.11 4.66 1.08
N ARG A 152 -9.09 5.21 1.82
CA ARG A 152 -9.90 4.44 2.78
C ARG A 152 -10.59 3.26 2.09
N ASP A 153 -11.25 3.52 0.96
CA ASP A 153 -11.97 2.50 0.20
C ASP A 153 -11.03 1.34 -0.17
N VAL A 154 -9.84 1.67 -0.70
CA VAL A 154 -8.80 0.68 -1.02
C VAL A 154 -8.36 -0.11 0.21
N VAL A 155 -8.07 0.58 1.31
CA VAL A 155 -7.57 -0.05 2.53
C VAL A 155 -8.61 -0.98 3.14
N GLU A 156 -9.88 -0.58 3.14
CA GLU A 156 -10.99 -1.41 3.61
C GLU A 156 -11.19 -2.64 2.73
N THR A 157 -11.02 -2.52 1.40
CA THR A 157 -11.02 -3.67 0.48
C THR A 157 -9.85 -4.62 0.79
N VAL A 158 -8.63 -4.10 0.95
CA VAL A 158 -7.43 -4.92 1.22
C VAL A 158 -7.51 -5.63 2.58
N CYS A 159 -7.97 -4.92 3.61
CA CYS A 159 -8.05 -5.42 4.99
C CYS A 159 -9.37 -6.15 5.30
N ARG A 160 -10.36 -6.11 4.39
CA ARG A 160 -11.72 -6.66 4.55
C ARG A 160 -12.46 -6.11 5.75
N GLY A 161 -12.41 -4.80 5.93
CA GLY A 161 -13.10 -4.10 6.99
C GLY A 161 -12.46 -2.78 7.37
N PRO A 162 -13.11 -2.02 8.27
CA PRO A 162 -12.63 -0.72 8.70
C PRO A 162 -11.35 -0.86 9.53
N VAL A 163 -10.32 -0.11 9.14
CA VAL A 163 -9.03 -0.04 9.85
C VAL A 163 -8.57 1.41 9.98
N SER A 164 -7.83 1.70 11.05
CA SER A 164 -7.15 2.97 11.25
C SER A 164 -5.81 2.97 10.52
N PHE A 165 -5.53 4.02 9.75
CA PHE A 165 -4.27 4.20 9.03
C PHE A 165 -3.94 5.67 8.84
N ASN A 166 -2.66 5.97 8.61
CA ASN A 166 -2.23 7.32 8.23
C ASN A 166 -2.59 7.58 6.76
N LYS A 167 -3.34 8.65 6.48
CA LYS A 167 -3.83 9.01 5.13
C LYS A 167 -2.73 9.54 4.20
N TYR A 168 -1.71 10.17 4.77
CA TYR A 168 -0.71 10.94 4.02
C TYR A 168 0.37 10.11 3.30
N PRO A 169 0.91 8.99 3.82
CA PRO A 169 1.98 8.28 3.12
C PRO A 169 1.50 7.73 1.77
N GLY A 170 2.40 7.76 0.78
CA GLY A 170 2.22 7.11 -0.53
C GLY A 170 2.23 5.58 -0.47
N PHE A 171 2.29 5.01 0.71
CA PHE A 171 2.24 3.57 0.94
C PHE A 171 1.54 3.26 2.28
N LEU A 172 1.15 2.01 2.47
CA LEU A 172 0.62 1.48 3.72
C LEU A 172 1.31 0.16 4.06
N GLU A 173 1.85 0.09 5.26
CA GLU A 173 2.42 -1.10 5.85
C GLU A 173 1.33 -1.95 6.50
N LEU A 174 1.23 -3.22 6.07
CA LEU A 174 0.43 -4.29 6.69
C LEU A 174 1.39 -5.38 7.21
N GLN A 175 0.88 -6.40 7.90
CA GLN A 175 1.75 -7.48 8.44
C GLN A 175 2.46 -8.26 7.34
N ASN A 176 1.72 -8.66 6.30
CA ASN A 176 2.22 -9.48 5.19
C ASN A 176 2.27 -8.73 3.86
N ALA A 177 2.04 -7.42 3.86
CA ALA A 177 2.01 -6.64 2.62
C ALA A 177 2.51 -5.21 2.79
N LEU A 178 2.96 -4.65 1.68
CA LEU A 178 3.21 -3.23 1.49
C LEU A 178 2.33 -2.77 0.33
N VAL A 179 1.36 -1.90 0.62
CA VAL A 179 0.43 -1.35 -0.36
C VAL A 179 1.00 -0.03 -0.86
N LEU A 180 1.22 0.10 -2.16
CA LEU A 180 1.72 1.31 -2.81
C LEU A 180 0.55 2.07 -3.45
N PHE A 181 0.48 3.36 -3.17
CA PHE A 181 -0.50 4.29 -3.75
C PHE A 181 0.22 5.29 -4.65
N ILE A 182 -0.03 5.20 -5.95
CA ILE A 182 0.63 6.05 -6.93
C ILE A 182 -0.42 6.91 -7.64
N ASN A 183 -0.20 8.22 -7.61
CA ASN A 183 -0.89 9.13 -8.52
C ASN A 183 -0.05 9.22 -9.81
N VAL A 184 -0.66 8.93 -10.95
CA VAL A 184 -0.05 9.15 -12.27
C VAL A 184 -0.43 10.53 -12.81
N GLY A 185 0.45 11.12 -13.62
CA GLY A 185 0.23 12.45 -14.22
C GLY A 185 0.40 13.64 -13.26
N GLY A 186 1.05 13.45 -12.10
CA GLY A 186 1.34 14.54 -11.16
C GLY A 186 2.71 15.20 -11.43
N ALA A 187 2.78 16.53 -11.32
CA ALA A 187 4.02 17.29 -11.52
C ALA A 187 5.11 17.00 -10.46
N GLU A 188 4.72 16.53 -9.27
CA GLU A 188 5.61 16.39 -8.11
C GLU A 188 6.41 15.07 -8.09
N TYR A 189 5.97 14.05 -8.82
CA TYR A 189 6.60 12.72 -8.80
C TYR A 189 6.62 12.09 -10.18
N GLU A 190 7.80 11.76 -10.68
CA GLU A 190 8.00 11.09 -11.97
C GLU A 190 7.75 9.58 -11.84
N ASN A 191 6.53 9.20 -11.45
CA ASN A 191 6.11 7.80 -11.48
C ASN A 191 5.77 7.42 -12.92
N LYS A 192 6.78 6.97 -13.67
CA LYS A 192 6.61 6.53 -15.05
C LYS A 192 6.51 5.01 -15.11
N PHE A 193 5.50 4.55 -15.84
CA PHE A 193 5.43 3.17 -16.27
C PHE A 193 6.36 2.95 -17.47
N GLU A 194 7.03 1.80 -17.48
CA GLU A 194 7.91 1.36 -18.55
C GLU A 194 7.36 0.08 -19.18
N GLU A 195 7.85 -0.27 -20.38
CA GLU A 195 7.50 -1.51 -21.08
C GLU A 195 5.97 -1.72 -21.22
N GLY A 196 5.24 -0.68 -21.62
CA GLY A 196 3.79 -0.73 -21.81
C GLY A 196 3.02 -0.99 -20.52
N GLY A 197 3.50 -0.47 -19.39
CA GLY A 197 2.84 -0.62 -18.09
C GLY A 197 3.36 -1.78 -17.24
N ARG A 198 4.25 -2.62 -17.77
CA ARG A 198 4.73 -3.82 -17.09
C ARG A 198 5.66 -3.51 -15.91
N ARG A 199 6.45 -2.44 -16.01
CA ARG A 199 7.43 -2.06 -14.99
C ARG A 199 7.15 -0.67 -14.44
N ILE A 200 7.53 -0.47 -13.19
CA ILE A 200 7.44 0.82 -12.52
C ILE A 200 8.59 1.00 -11.53
N SER A 201 9.10 2.22 -11.47
CA SER A 201 10.03 2.64 -10.43
C SER A 201 9.29 3.32 -9.30
N TRP A 202 9.69 3.03 -8.06
CA TRP A 202 9.09 3.65 -6.87
C TRP A 202 10.15 4.01 -5.84
N TRP A 203 9.96 5.15 -5.17
CA TRP A 203 10.93 5.68 -4.20
C TRP A 203 10.35 5.73 -2.80
N PHE A 204 11.13 5.28 -1.84
CA PHE A 204 10.85 5.55 -0.44
C PHE A 204 11.04 7.04 -0.13
N PRO A 205 10.32 7.59 0.87
CA PRO A 205 10.58 8.94 1.37
C PRO A 205 12.05 9.11 1.78
N PRO A 206 12.64 10.31 1.63
CA PRO A 206 14.05 10.55 1.99
C PRO A 206 14.41 10.21 3.45
N SER A 207 13.43 10.19 4.35
CA SER A 207 13.61 9.79 5.75
C SER A 207 13.78 8.28 5.95
N MET A 208 13.48 7.46 4.93
CA MET A 208 13.57 6.00 4.97
C MET A 208 14.83 5.53 4.24
N HIS A 209 15.96 5.59 4.95
CA HIS A 209 17.24 5.06 4.48
C HIS A 209 17.28 3.53 4.53
N ASN A 210 18.39 2.95 4.06
CA ASN A 210 18.59 1.51 3.88
C ASN A 210 18.37 0.63 5.12
N SER A 211 18.64 1.16 6.33
CA SER A 211 18.42 0.44 7.59
C SER A 211 17.03 0.65 8.20
N HIS A 212 16.15 1.43 7.56
CA HIS A 212 14.78 1.57 8.02
C HIS A 212 14.07 0.20 7.97
N PRO A 213 13.39 -0.26 9.04
CA PRO A 213 12.85 -1.62 9.13
C PRO A 213 11.94 -2.01 7.95
N LEU A 214 11.10 -1.07 7.49
CA LEU A 214 10.24 -1.29 6.33
C LEU A 214 11.01 -1.47 5.01
N VAL A 215 12.11 -0.73 4.84
CA VAL A 215 12.97 -0.85 3.64
C VAL A 215 13.65 -2.21 3.64
N VAL A 216 14.24 -2.60 4.77
CA VAL A 216 14.86 -3.92 4.94
C VAL A 216 13.86 -5.02 4.63
N ARG A 217 12.62 -4.91 5.14
CA ARG A 217 11.56 -5.89 4.87
C ARG A 217 11.16 -5.92 3.40
N ALA A 218 10.95 -4.76 2.78
CA ALA A 218 10.56 -4.67 1.37
C ALA A 218 11.59 -5.26 0.40
N LEU A 219 12.88 -5.13 0.74
CA LEU A 219 13.97 -5.63 -0.09
C LEU A 219 14.34 -7.09 0.20
N GLY A 220 14.11 -7.57 1.43
CA GLY A 220 14.65 -8.84 1.90
C GLY A 220 13.61 -9.93 2.22
N ASP A 221 12.33 -9.59 2.43
CA ASP A 221 11.32 -10.57 2.83
C ASP A 221 10.53 -11.10 1.61
N PRO A 222 10.77 -12.35 1.16
CA PRO A 222 10.06 -12.94 0.02
C PRO A 222 8.59 -13.24 0.33
N ARG A 223 8.17 -13.20 1.60
CA ARG A 223 6.78 -13.41 2.01
C ARG A 223 5.96 -12.12 1.97
N LEU A 224 6.62 -10.98 1.83
CA LEU A 224 5.96 -9.69 1.77
C LEU A 224 5.31 -9.48 0.40
N HIS A 225 3.99 -9.27 0.39
CA HIS A 225 3.29 -8.91 -0.83
C HIS A 225 3.42 -7.42 -1.12
N LEU A 226 3.94 -7.08 -2.30
CA LEU A 226 3.89 -5.71 -2.82
C LEU A 226 2.62 -5.56 -3.64
N LEU A 227 1.71 -4.67 -3.25
CA LEU A 227 0.41 -4.46 -3.90
C LEU A 227 0.35 -3.06 -4.49
N LEU A 228 -0.06 -2.93 -5.75
CA LEU A 228 -0.08 -1.63 -6.44
C LEU A 228 -1.49 -1.13 -6.70
N PHE A 229 -1.73 0.11 -6.27
CA PHE A 229 -2.92 0.88 -6.60
C PHE A 229 -2.52 2.19 -7.24
N CYS A 230 -3.03 2.43 -8.45
CA CYS A 230 -2.73 3.62 -9.23
C CYS A 230 -4.00 4.40 -9.51
N ARG A 231 -3.88 5.71 -9.70
CA ARG A 231 -4.97 6.56 -10.19
C ARG A 231 -4.44 7.77 -10.93
N PRO A 232 -5.18 8.30 -11.92
CA PRO A 232 -5.05 9.70 -12.29
C PRO A 232 -5.39 10.62 -11.10
N VAL A 233 -4.94 11.87 -11.15
CA VAL A 233 -5.22 12.86 -10.10
C VAL A 233 -6.75 13.04 -9.96
N ASN A 234 -7.26 12.95 -8.73
CA ASN A 234 -8.69 13.06 -8.37
C ASN A 234 -9.62 11.94 -8.88
N GLU A 235 -9.07 10.87 -9.43
CA GLU A 235 -9.84 9.72 -9.92
C GLU A 235 -9.86 8.52 -8.95
N PRO A 236 -10.72 7.51 -9.20
CA PRO A 236 -10.69 6.26 -8.48
C PRO A 236 -9.35 5.52 -8.60
N TYR A 237 -8.94 4.84 -7.53
CA TYR A 237 -7.84 3.90 -7.55
C TYR A 237 -8.22 2.63 -8.30
N VAL A 238 -7.32 2.20 -9.18
CA VAL A 238 -7.36 0.93 -9.89
C VAL A 238 -6.37 -0.02 -9.23
N TYR A 239 -6.80 -1.25 -8.95
CA TYR A 239 -5.88 -2.29 -8.48
C TYR A 239 -5.09 -2.85 -9.66
N MET A 240 -3.78 -2.58 -9.68
CA MET A 240 -2.89 -2.97 -10.77
C MET A 240 -2.34 -4.39 -10.60
N GLY A 241 -2.48 -4.98 -9.41
CA GLY A 241 -2.00 -6.31 -9.09
C GLY A 241 -0.79 -6.33 -8.15
N ARG A 242 -0.14 -7.49 -8.11
CA ARG A 242 1.05 -7.76 -7.29
C ARG A 242 2.31 -7.34 -8.03
N LEU A 243 3.24 -6.80 -7.27
CA LEU A 243 4.55 -6.43 -7.75
C LEU A 243 5.61 -7.44 -7.31
N ARG A 244 6.61 -7.62 -8.16
CA ARG A 244 7.83 -8.37 -7.89
C ARG A 244 9.01 -7.41 -7.95
N LEU A 245 9.91 -7.49 -6.96
CA LEU A 245 11.15 -6.72 -6.96
C LEU A 245 12.09 -7.26 -8.06
N LEU A 246 12.55 -6.37 -8.94
CA LEU A 246 13.58 -6.66 -9.94
C LEU A 246 14.97 -6.28 -9.41
N GLY A 247 15.03 -5.16 -8.72
CA GLY A 247 16.26 -4.61 -8.17
C GLY A 247 15.96 -3.39 -7.31
N ALA A 248 16.98 -2.92 -6.60
CA ALA A 248 16.89 -1.70 -5.82
C ALA A 248 18.20 -0.92 -5.91
N SER A 249 18.09 0.40 -5.97
CA SER A 249 19.21 1.32 -5.83
C SER A 249 19.18 1.93 -4.44
N VAL A 250 20.25 1.70 -3.70
CA VAL A 250 20.40 2.08 -2.30
C VAL A 250 21.58 3.04 -2.19
N PRO A 251 21.37 4.35 -2.41
CA PRO A 251 22.46 5.31 -2.32
C PRO A 251 22.91 5.47 -0.86
N PRO A 252 24.18 5.84 -0.60
CA PRO A 252 24.65 6.15 0.76
C PRO A 252 23.88 7.31 1.41
N VAL A 253 23.42 8.26 0.58
CA VAL A 253 22.61 9.41 0.97
C VAL A 253 21.45 9.54 -0.02
N GLY A 254 20.22 9.63 0.48
CA GLY A 254 19.02 9.85 -0.32
C GLY A 254 17.99 8.73 -0.22
N SER A 255 16.98 8.80 -1.08
CA SER A 255 15.87 7.85 -1.13
C SER A 255 16.28 6.53 -1.77
N VAL A 256 15.82 5.43 -1.18
CA VAL A 256 15.91 4.10 -1.80
C VAL A 256 14.89 4.01 -2.95
N ARG A 257 15.37 3.59 -4.12
CA ARG A 257 14.55 3.31 -5.31
C ARG A 257 14.37 1.80 -5.47
N MET A 258 13.15 1.36 -5.72
CA MET A 258 12.83 0.00 -6.13
C MET A 258 12.41 -0.02 -7.59
N ASP A 259 12.95 -0.97 -8.34
CA ASP A 259 12.48 -1.29 -9.69
C ASP A 259 11.57 -2.53 -9.59
N LEU A 260 10.31 -2.35 -9.98
CA LEU A 260 9.23 -3.29 -9.71
C LEU A 260 8.58 -3.75 -11.02
N GLU A 261 8.17 -5.01 -11.05
CA GLU A 261 7.44 -5.61 -12.19
C GLU A 261 6.05 -6.09 -11.74
N LEU A 262 5.03 -5.81 -12.55
CA LEU A 262 3.70 -6.37 -12.37
C LEU A 262 3.70 -7.88 -12.65
N SER A 263 3.57 -8.66 -11.58
CA SER A 263 3.47 -10.14 -11.67
C SER A 263 2.21 -10.56 -12.41
N ASP A 264 1.14 -9.79 -12.25
CA ASP A 264 -0.17 -10.07 -12.84
C ASP A 264 -0.33 -9.52 -14.27
N PHE A 265 0.74 -8.94 -14.86
CA PHE A 265 0.72 -8.36 -16.21
C PHE A 265 0.38 -9.37 -17.32
N LYS A 266 0.63 -10.66 -17.08
CA LYS A 266 0.29 -11.73 -18.05
C LYS A 266 -1.23 -11.92 -18.22
N HIS A 267 -2.04 -11.46 -17.26
CA HIS A 267 -3.49 -11.59 -17.33
C HIS A 267 -4.07 -10.54 -18.29
N SER A 268 -4.79 -11.01 -19.32
CA SER A 268 -5.50 -10.13 -20.27
C SER A 268 -6.49 -9.20 -19.57
N CYS A 269 -7.17 -9.68 -18.52
CA CYS A 269 -8.13 -8.87 -17.76
C CYS A 269 -7.51 -7.62 -17.11
N LEU A 270 -6.20 -7.61 -16.84
CA LEU A 270 -5.49 -6.40 -16.42
C LEU A 270 -5.16 -5.53 -17.62
N ARG A 271 -4.46 -6.08 -18.62
CA ARG A 271 -3.95 -5.31 -19.76
C ARG A 271 -5.07 -4.67 -20.56
N GLU A 272 -6.18 -5.37 -20.76
CA GLU A 272 -7.32 -4.90 -21.54
C GLU A 272 -8.31 -4.11 -20.69
N SER A 273 -8.04 -3.96 -19.39
CA SER A 273 -8.93 -3.21 -18.50
C SER A 273 -8.92 -1.72 -18.86
N PRO A 274 -10.09 -1.05 -18.91
CA PRO A 274 -10.14 0.40 -19.15
C PRO A 274 -9.32 1.20 -18.13
N GLY A 275 -9.37 0.81 -16.86
CA GLY A 275 -8.63 1.48 -15.79
C GLY A 275 -7.11 1.38 -15.97
N PHE A 276 -6.61 0.21 -16.37
CA PHE A 276 -5.19 0.02 -16.64
C PHE A 276 -4.74 0.82 -17.86
N GLN A 277 -5.49 0.73 -18.96
CA GLN A 277 -5.19 1.44 -20.21
C GLN A 277 -5.15 2.95 -19.99
N LYS A 278 -6.12 3.49 -19.25
CA LYS A 278 -6.15 4.91 -18.90
C LYS A 278 -4.90 5.36 -18.13
N ILE A 279 -4.43 4.53 -17.19
CA ILE A 279 -3.26 4.84 -16.35
C ILE A 279 -1.96 4.76 -17.13
N VAL A 280 -1.82 3.77 -18.02
CA VAL A 280 -0.56 3.47 -18.70
C VAL A 280 -0.40 4.27 -19.99
N CYS A 281 -1.46 4.40 -20.78
CA CYS A 281 -1.41 5.10 -22.05
C CYS A 281 -1.41 6.62 -21.86
N GLY A 282 -1.86 7.10 -20.69
CA GLY A 282 -1.90 8.52 -20.36
C GLY A 282 -2.65 9.28 -21.43
N GLU A 283 -3.97 9.40 -21.31
CA GLU A 283 -4.65 10.42 -22.11
C GLU A 283 -3.93 11.74 -21.85
N GLU A 284 -3.26 12.27 -22.89
CA GLU A 284 -2.82 13.66 -22.95
C GLU A 284 -4.09 14.52 -22.85
N MET A 285 -4.58 14.72 -21.62
CA MET A 285 -5.62 15.69 -21.30
C MET A 285 -5.01 17.06 -21.11
#